data_AF-A0A208YBT1-F1
#
_entry.id   AF-A0A208YBT1-F1
#
_cell.length_a   1.000
_cell.length_b   1.000
_cell.length_c   1.000
_cell.angle_alpha   90.00
_cell.angle_beta   90.00
_cell.angle_gamma   90.00
#
_symmetry.space_group_name_H-M   'P 1'
#
loop_
_entity.id
_entity.type
_entity.pdbx_description
1 polymer ?
#
loop_
_entity_poly.entity_id
_entity_poly.type
_entity_poly.pdbx_seq_one_letter_code
_entity_poly.pdbx_strand_id
1 'polypeptide(L)'
;MPALPSALTLLLPGLLTDAAIAPELARQLADQPAVRTLVSWLGAARPVQQGFDPFEAGCTSREYWWLHRAGHRPADGRIGAGLAPLLVDDARDGRPVWLADLAHVQVGRDGLVLTDSTELGTTQAESDALLAAAQPALEAHGAAARAVDPRRWRLDLPQGAARHTGTPDAVTGAALDAWWPRTPEAR
;
A
#
# COMPACT_ATOMS: atom_id res chain seq x y z
N MET A 1 8.64 4.86 37.48
CA MET A 1 7.86 4.97 36.23
C MET A 1 6.83 3.85 36.24
N PRO A 2 5.52 4.11 36.18
CA PRO A 2 4.54 3.03 36.10
C PRO A 2 4.78 2.25 34.80
N ALA A 3 4.83 0.92 34.89
CA ALA A 3 4.90 0.05 33.73
C ALA A 3 3.66 0.32 32.86
N LEU A 4 3.88 0.64 31.58
CA LEU A 4 2.78 0.72 30.63
C LEU A 4 2.08 -0.65 30.61
N PRO A 5 0.74 -0.71 30.68
CA PRO A 5 0.04 -1.98 30.61
C PRO A 5 0.41 -2.67 29.29
N SER A 6 0.79 -3.94 29.37
CA SER A 6 1.08 -4.75 28.19
C SER A 6 -0.19 -4.86 27.35
N ALA A 7 -0.19 -4.21 26.19
CA ALA A 7 -1.29 -4.25 25.23
C ALA A 7 -0.88 -5.14 24.03
N LEU A 8 -1.65 -6.21 23.80
CA LEU A 8 -1.53 -7.01 22.58
C LEU A 8 -2.44 -6.39 21.52
N THR A 9 -1.90 -6.13 20.32
CA THR A 9 -2.72 -5.79 19.15
C THR A 9 -2.57 -6.85 18.10
N LEU A 10 -3.69 -7.41 17.64
CA LEU A 10 -3.75 -8.32 16.51
C LEU A 10 -4.29 -7.54 15.31
N LEU A 11 -3.52 -7.46 14.24
CA LEU A 11 -3.95 -6.91 12.97
C LEU A 11 -4.21 -8.08 12.02
N LEU A 12 -5.42 -8.18 11.51
CA LEU A 12 -5.88 -9.28 10.66
C LEU A 12 -6.40 -8.71 9.32
N PRO A 13 -5.52 -8.55 8.32
CA PRO A 13 -5.90 -8.03 7.01
C PRO A 13 -6.88 -8.97 6.31
N GLY A 14 -7.90 -8.42 5.64
CA GLY A 14 -8.84 -9.22 4.84
C GLY A 14 -9.78 -10.12 5.64
N LEU A 15 -9.87 -9.96 6.97
CA LEU A 15 -10.69 -10.83 7.81
C LEU A 15 -12.19 -10.47 7.82
N LEU A 16 -12.56 -9.31 7.27
CA LEU A 16 -13.96 -8.94 7.08
C LEU A 16 -14.53 -9.79 5.96
N THR A 17 -15.27 -10.82 6.36
CA THR A 17 -15.98 -11.72 5.46
C THR A 17 -17.33 -11.13 5.06
N ASP A 18 -17.93 -11.67 4.00
CA ASP A 18 -19.28 -11.27 3.59
C ASP A 18 -20.28 -11.53 4.74
N ALA A 19 -21.17 -10.57 4.99
CA ALA A 19 -22.19 -10.67 6.03
C ALA A 19 -23.05 -11.94 5.91
N ALA A 20 -23.24 -12.46 4.69
CA ALA A 20 -23.98 -13.69 4.44
C ALA A 20 -23.31 -14.94 5.04
N ILE A 21 -21.98 -14.98 5.09
CA ILE A 21 -21.22 -16.14 5.59
C ILE A 21 -20.67 -15.94 7.00
N ALA A 22 -20.71 -14.71 7.53
CA ALA A 22 -20.22 -14.37 8.86
C ALA A 22 -20.83 -15.24 10.00
N PRO A 23 -22.15 -15.53 10.04
CA PRO A 23 -22.73 -16.35 11.12
C PRO A 23 -22.20 -17.79 11.12
N GLU A 24 -22.06 -18.39 9.93
CA GLU A 24 -21.56 -19.76 9.78
C GLU A 24 -20.07 -19.83 10.11
N LEU A 25 -19.27 -18.85 9.68
CA LEU A 25 -17.86 -18.75 10.07
C LEU A 25 -17.72 -18.60 11.59
N ALA A 26 -18.53 -17.76 12.23
CA ALA A 26 -18.50 -17.58 13.68
C ALA A 26 -18.83 -18.89 14.43
N ARG A 27 -19.80 -19.65 13.93
CA ARG A 27 -20.16 -20.98 14.46
C ARG A 27 -19.00 -21.96 14.32
N GLN A 28 -18.39 -22.06 13.14
CA GLN A 28 -17.23 -22.93 12.90
C GLN A 28 -16.03 -22.55 13.78
N LEU A 29 -15.77 -21.25 13.98
CA LEU A 29 -14.70 -20.78 14.86
C LEU A 29 -14.97 -21.13 16.33
N ALA A 30 -16.22 -21.10 16.78
CA ALA A 30 -16.57 -21.47 18.15
C ALA A 30 -16.29 -22.94 18.46
N ASP A 31 -16.42 -23.82 17.46
CA ASP A 31 -16.16 -25.26 17.57
C ASP A 31 -14.65 -25.60 17.60
N GLN A 32 -13.78 -24.64 17.25
CA GLN A 32 -12.34 -24.84 17.16
C GLN A 32 -11.62 -24.53 18.49
N PRO A 33 -11.04 -25.52 19.19
CA PRO A 33 -10.39 -25.29 20.49
C PRO A 33 -9.22 -24.29 20.42
N ALA A 34 -8.49 -24.27 19.32
CA ALA A 34 -7.30 -23.44 19.12
C ALA A 34 -7.59 -21.93 19.15
N VAL A 35 -8.82 -21.51 18.83
CA VAL A 35 -9.22 -20.09 18.76
C VAL A 35 -10.22 -19.69 19.82
N ARG A 36 -10.53 -20.58 20.79
CA ARG A 36 -11.53 -20.34 21.84
C ARG A 36 -11.29 -19.04 22.61
N THR A 37 -10.04 -18.76 22.95
CA THR A 37 -9.67 -17.52 23.66
C THR A 37 -9.97 -16.29 22.81
N LEU A 38 -9.65 -16.33 21.51
CA LEU A 38 -9.94 -15.23 20.58
C LEU A 38 -11.45 -15.02 20.42
N VAL A 39 -12.22 -16.10 20.26
CA VAL A 39 -13.70 -16.03 20.19
C VAL A 39 -14.28 -15.39 21.45
N SER A 40 -13.77 -15.76 22.63
CA SER A 40 -14.20 -15.14 23.89
C SER A 40 -13.86 -13.65 23.96
N TRP A 41 -12.68 -13.24 23.52
CA TRP A 41 -12.31 -11.83 23.46
C TRP A 41 -13.17 -11.03 22.48
N LEU A 42 -13.44 -11.58 21.30
CA LEU A 42 -14.30 -10.95 20.30
C LEU A 42 -15.74 -10.80 20.79
N GLY A 43 -16.28 -11.81 21.49
CA GLY A 43 -17.62 -11.76 22.06
C GLY A 43 -17.78 -10.74 23.21
N ALA A 44 -16.70 -10.45 23.94
CA ALA A 44 -16.69 -9.42 24.98
C ALA A 44 -16.30 -8.02 24.46
N ALA A 45 -15.81 -7.93 23.22
CA ALA A 45 -15.35 -6.68 22.63
C ALA A 45 -16.51 -5.77 22.25
N ARG A 46 -16.22 -4.46 22.21
CA ARG A 46 -17.12 -3.48 21.58
C ARG A 46 -16.60 -3.22 20.17
N PRO A 47 -17.28 -3.73 19.12
CA PRO A 47 -16.83 -3.49 17.76
C PRO A 47 -16.97 -2.00 17.43
N VAL A 48 -15.96 -1.48 16.75
CA VAL A 48 -15.99 -0.14 16.17
C VAL A 48 -15.74 -0.31 14.69
N GLN A 49 -16.68 0.17 13.89
CA GLN A 49 -16.53 0.23 12.44
C GLN A 49 -16.14 1.66 12.06
N GLN A 50 -15.12 1.76 11.22
CA GLN A 50 -14.69 3.03 10.65
C GLN A 50 -14.71 2.85 9.14
N GLY A 51 -15.37 3.78 8.45
CA GLY A 51 -15.24 3.89 7.00
C GLY A 51 -13.80 4.21 6.66
N PHE A 52 -13.28 3.59 5.61
CA PHE A 52 -11.94 3.83 5.11
C PHE A 52 -11.99 3.89 3.60
N ASP A 53 -11.51 5.00 3.03
CA ASP A 53 -11.37 5.17 1.59
C ASP A 53 -9.89 5.07 1.21
N PRO A 54 -9.48 3.99 0.53
CA PRO A 54 -8.09 3.82 0.07
C PRO A 54 -7.63 4.91 -0.88
N PHE A 55 -8.52 5.48 -1.71
CA PHE A 55 -8.16 6.50 -2.68
C PHE A 55 -7.77 7.81 -1.98
N GLU A 56 -8.55 8.23 -0.99
CA GLU A 56 -8.23 9.42 -0.17
C GLU A 56 -7.00 9.18 0.70
N ALA A 57 -6.86 7.99 1.29
CA ALA A 57 -5.73 7.66 2.14
C ALA A 57 -4.42 7.44 1.35
N GLY A 58 -4.51 7.09 0.07
CA GLY A 58 -3.36 6.74 -0.76
C GLY A 58 -2.68 5.43 -0.34
N CYS A 59 -3.34 4.60 0.47
CA CYS A 59 -2.83 3.33 0.95
C CYS A 59 -3.96 2.39 1.39
N THR A 60 -3.65 1.13 1.63
CA THR A 60 -4.56 0.16 2.23
C THR A 60 -4.84 0.50 3.71
N SER A 61 -5.92 -0.05 4.27
CA SER A 61 -6.24 0.11 5.70
C SER A 61 -5.17 -0.50 6.61
N ARG A 62 -4.49 -1.55 6.15
CA ARG A 62 -3.34 -2.17 6.84
C ARG A 62 -2.18 -1.18 6.95
N GLU A 63 -1.77 -0.60 5.83
CA GLU A 63 -0.65 0.36 5.79
C GLU A 63 -1.01 1.64 6.56
N TYR A 64 -2.25 2.11 6.46
CA TYR A 64 -2.76 3.22 7.25
C TYR A 64 -2.55 2.98 8.75
N TRP A 65 -2.95 1.81 9.24
CA TRP A 65 -2.79 1.47 10.66
C TRP A 65 -1.33 1.44 11.07
N TRP A 66 -0.44 0.91 10.23
CA TRP A 66 1.00 0.85 10.49
C TRP A 66 1.59 2.26 10.61
N LEU A 67 1.28 3.13 9.66
CA LEU A 67 1.73 4.52 9.64
C LEU A 67 1.20 5.31 10.83
N HIS A 68 -0.08 5.14 11.16
CA HIS A 68 -0.70 5.78 12.32
C HIS A 68 -0.06 5.30 13.63
N ARG A 69 0.20 3.99 13.77
CA ARG A 69 0.87 3.43 14.95
C ARG A 69 2.31 3.91 15.08
N ALA A 70 3.00 4.15 13.97
CA ALA A 70 4.33 4.77 13.94
C ALA A 70 4.28 6.28 14.26
N GLY A 71 3.09 6.88 14.43
CA GLY A 71 2.93 8.30 14.72
C GLY A 71 3.12 9.19 13.49
N HIS A 72 3.11 8.64 12.28
CA HIS A 72 3.25 9.41 11.06
C HIS A 72 2.07 10.37 10.89
N ARG A 73 2.38 11.63 10.62
CA ARG A 73 1.42 12.67 10.28
C ARG A 73 1.92 13.38 9.02
N PRO A 74 1.25 13.21 7.88
CA PRO A 74 1.66 13.90 6.66
C PRO A 74 1.52 15.42 6.87
N ALA A 75 2.54 16.18 6.50
CA ALA A 75 2.47 17.64 6.48
C ALA A 75 1.64 18.12 5.28
N ASP A 76 1.78 17.42 4.15
CA ASP A 76 1.04 17.56 2.91
C ASP A 76 0.72 16.19 2.30
N GLY A 77 -0.27 16.16 1.40
CA GLY A 77 -0.62 14.95 0.66
C GLY A 77 -1.35 13.87 1.48
N ARG A 78 -1.28 12.64 0.97
CA ARG A 78 -1.99 11.47 1.51
C ARG A 78 -1.13 10.74 2.53
N ILE A 79 -1.74 10.15 3.56
CA ILE A 79 -1.02 9.42 4.62
C ILE A 79 -0.13 8.30 4.07
N GLY A 80 -0.55 7.63 2.99
CA GLY A 80 0.23 6.59 2.32
C GLY A 80 1.64 7.00 1.87
N ALA A 81 1.90 8.30 1.69
CA ALA A 81 3.23 8.81 1.31
C ALA A 81 4.31 8.47 2.34
N GLY A 82 3.94 8.26 3.61
CA GLY A 82 4.86 7.86 4.66
C GLY A 82 5.44 6.45 4.51
N LEU A 83 4.90 5.61 3.60
CA LEU A 83 5.37 4.24 3.44
C LEU A 83 6.73 4.17 2.73
N ALA A 84 6.98 5.05 1.76
CA ALA A 84 8.19 4.99 0.95
C ALA A 84 9.49 5.09 1.78
N PRO A 85 9.66 6.08 2.68
CA PRO A 85 10.84 6.15 3.54
C PRO A 85 11.06 4.90 4.42
N LEU A 86 9.98 4.24 4.86
CA LEU A 86 10.05 3.03 5.68
C LEU A 86 10.51 1.81 4.88
N LEU A 87 10.09 1.70 3.62
CA LEU A 87 10.40 0.55 2.76
C LEU A 87 11.86 0.51 2.30
N VAL A 88 12.53 1.66 2.24
CA VAL A 88 13.93 1.76 1.80
C VAL A 88 14.89 2.21 2.89
N ASP A 89 14.41 2.31 4.14
CA ASP A 89 15.17 2.82 5.29
C ASP A 89 15.98 4.09 4.97
N ASP A 90 15.33 5.03 4.28
CA ASP A 90 15.98 6.24 3.75
C ASP A 90 15.12 7.47 4.03
N ALA A 91 14.88 7.73 5.31
CA ALA A 91 14.25 8.97 5.76
C ALA A 91 15.31 10.06 5.93
N ARG A 92 15.80 10.64 4.83
CA ARG A 92 16.74 11.78 4.90
C ARG A 92 15.99 13.10 5.10
N ASP A 93 16.27 13.79 6.21
CA ASP A 93 16.05 15.22 6.51
C ASP A 93 14.93 15.92 5.71
N GLY A 94 13.70 15.39 5.78
CA GLY A 94 12.51 16.03 5.20
C GLY A 94 12.46 16.07 3.66
N ARG A 95 13.31 15.33 2.95
CA ARG A 95 13.21 15.19 1.49
C ARG A 95 12.24 14.09 1.10
N PRO A 96 11.45 14.27 0.02
CA PRO A 96 10.55 13.23 -0.45
C PRO A 96 11.33 12.01 -0.92
N VAL A 97 10.80 10.83 -0.63
CA VAL A 97 11.31 9.55 -1.10
C VAL A 97 10.29 8.99 -2.08
N TRP A 98 10.67 8.87 -3.34
CA TRP A 98 9.81 8.30 -4.37
C TRP A 98 10.22 6.87 -4.67
N LEU A 99 9.24 5.97 -4.67
CA LEU A 99 9.40 4.59 -5.08
C LEU A 99 8.45 4.30 -6.23
N ALA A 100 8.91 3.47 -7.16
CA ALA A 100 8.07 2.87 -8.19
C ALA A 100 8.23 1.36 -8.13
N ASP A 101 7.09 0.67 -8.10
CA ASP A 101 7.05 -0.78 -8.23
C ASP A 101 6.77 -1.14 -9.68
N LEU A 102 7.50 -2.14 -10.18
CA LEU A 102 7.24 -2.75 -11.46
C LEU A 102 5.90 -3.47 -11.40
N ALA A 103 4.99 -3.13 -12.31
CA ALA A 103 3.65 -3.68 -12.36
C ALA A 103 3.29 -4.09 -13.79
N HIS A 104 2.41 -5.07 -13.91
CA HIS A 104 1.83 -5.45 -15.19
C HIS A 104 0.49 -4.74 -15.35
N VAL A 105 0.31 -4.08 -16.49
CA VAL A 105 -0.92 -3.36 -16.81
C VAL A 105 -1.74 -4.24 -17.74
N GLN A 106 -2.95 -4.59 -17.32
CA GLN A 106 -3.90 -5.33 -18.13
C GLN A 106 -4.94 -4.39 -18.74
N VAL A 107 -5.32 -4.65 -19.99
CA VAL A 107 -6.43 -3.96 -20.65
C VAL A 107 -7.72 -4.73 -20.34
N GLY A 108 -8.51 -4.22 -19.40
CA GLY A 108 -9.84 -4.71 -19.09
C GLY A 108 -10.91 -4.12 -20.01
N ARG A 109 -12.18 -4.52 -19.80
CA ARG A 109 -13.33 -3.96 -20.55
C ARG A 109 -13.56 -2.48 -20.27
N ASP A 110 -13.36 -2.07 -19.03
CA ASP A 110 -13.68 -0.73 -18.55
C ASP A 110 -12.45 0.17 -18.36
N GLY A 111 -11.24 -0.33 -18.64
CA GLY A 111 -10.02 0.44 -18.53
C GLY A 111 -8.77 -0.40 -18.23
N LEU A 112 -7.68 0.30 -17.93
CA LEU A 112 -6.42 -0.32 -17.51
C LEU A 112 -6.49 -0.70 -16.03
N VAL A 113 -6.03 -1.90 -15.68
CA VAL A 113 -5.96 -2.40 -14.30
C VAL A 113 -4.53 -2.83 -14.02
N LEU A 114 -4.02 -2.52 -12.83
CA LEU A 114 -2.74 -3.05 -12.37
C LEU A 114 -2.93 -4.45 -11.79
N THR A 115 -2.17 -5.41 -12.31
CA THR A 115 -1.96 -6.71 -11.67
C THR A 115 -1.05 -6.52 -10.46
N ASP A 116 -1.19 -7.41 -9.47
CA ASP A 116 -0.33 -7.43 -8.28
C ASP A 116 1.15 -7.55 -8.71
N SER A 117 1.97 -6.60 -8.28
CA SER A 117 3.42 -6.59 -8.59
C SER A 117 4.15 -7.81 -8.00
N THR A 118 3.57 -8.47 -7.01
CA THR A 118 4.13 -9.68 -6.42
C THR A 118 3.99 -10.91 -7.32
N GLU A 119 3.04 -10.93 -8.26
CA GLU A 119 2.81 -12.04 -9.19
C GLU A 119 3.78 -12.03 -10.38
N LEU A 120 4.44 -10.90 -10.64
CA LEU A 120 5.33 -10.71 -11.78
C LEU A 120 6.60 -11.58 -11.74
N GLY A 121 7.05 -11.99 -10.54
CA GLY A 121 8.22 -12.85 -10.38
C GLY A 121 9.53 -12.28 -10.96
N THR A 122 9.63 -10.96 -11.12
CA THR A 122 10.74 -10.28 -11.80
C THR A 122 12.07 -10.57 -11.11
N THR A 123 13.05 -11.01 -11.89
CA THR A 123 14.44 -11.20 -11.45
C THR A 123 15.21 -9.89 -11.45
N GLN A 124 16.34 -9.84 -10.73
CA GLN A 124 17.19 -8.64 -10.72
C GLN A 124 17.67 -8.26 -12.13
N ALA A 125 18.07 -9.25 -12.93
CA ALA A 125 18.56 -9.02 -14.29
C ALA A 125 17.47 -8.41 -15.20
N GLU A 126 16.23 -8.86 -15.07
CA GLU A 126 15.09 -8.28 -15.80
C GLU A 126 14.80 -6.85 -15.32
N SER A 127 14.84 -6.61 -14.01
CA SER A 127 14.70 -5.27 -13.44
C SER A 127 15.75 -4.30 -13.97
N ASP A 128 17.01 -4.72 -14.02
CA ASP A 128 18.12 -3.92 -14.53
C ASP A 128 17.97 -3.64 -16.03
N ALA A 129 17.52 -4.64 -16.81
CA ALA A 129 17.25 -4.47 -18.24
C ALA A 129 16.10 -3.49 -18.49
N LEU A 130 15.02 -3.57 -17.72
CA LEU A 130 13.91 -2.63 -17.77
C LEU A 130 14.35 -1.21 -17.38
N LEU A 131 15.20 -1.09 -16.35
CA LEU A 131 15.74 0.20 -15.91
C LEU A 131 16.59 0.84 -17.00
N ALA A 132 17.49 0.06 -17.61
CA ALA A 132 18.31 0.53 -18.74
C ALA A 132 17.45 0.97 -19.93
N ALA A 133 16.35 0.27 -20.22
CA ALA A 133 15.43 0.65 -21.28
C ALA A 133 14.61 1.92 -20.96
N ALA A 134 14.27 2.13 -19.68
CA ALA A 134 13.50 3.29 -19.23
C ALA A 134 14.36 4.56 -19.07
N GLN A 135 15.68 4.41 -18.88
CA GLN A 135 16.62 5.49 -18.58
C GLN A 135 16.51 6.69 -19.53
N PRO A 136 16.46 6.54 -20.87
CA PRO A 136 16.38 7.70 -21.78
C PRO A 136 15.09 8.50 -21.61
N ALA A 137 13.97 7.82 -21.32
CA ALA A 137 12.69 8.47 -21.10
C ALA A 137 12.66 9.22 -19.76
N LEU A 138 13.26 8.66 -18.71
CA LEU A 138 13.40 9.31 -17.40
C LEU A 138 14.26 10.57 -17.52
N GLU A 139 15.42 10.47 -18.15
CA GLU A 139 16.35 11.59 -18.35
C GLU A 139 15.72 12.74 -19.14
N ALA A 140 14.94 12.42 -20.19
CA ALA A 140 14.21 13.42 -20.97
C ALA A 140 13.21 14.25 -20.13
N HIS A 141 12.75 13.71 -18.99
CA HIS A 141 11.84 14.40 -18.06
C HIS A 141 12.55 14.89 -16.79
N GLY A 142 13.89 14.89 -16.76
CA GLY A 142 14.67 15.31 -15.60
C GLY A 142 14.52 14.39 -14.39
N ALA A 143 14.10 13.14 -14.61
CA ALA A 143 14.00 12.12 -13.58
C ALA A 143 15.20 11.17 -13.66
N ALA A 144 15.54 10.57 -12.52
CA ALA A 144 16.49 9.46 -12.44
C ALA A 144 15.89 8.32 -11.63
N ALA A 145 16.36 7.09 -11.89
CA ALA A 145 15.93 5.91 -11.15
C ALA A 145 17.14 5.04 -10.79
N ARG A 146 17.04 4.37 -9.65
CA ARG A 146 17.99 3.32 -9.24
C ARG A 146 17.25 2.12 -8.68
N ALA A 147 17.73 0.93 -9.01
CA ALA A 147 17.19 -0.31 -8.45
C ALA A 147 17.36 -0.35 -6.91
N VAL A 148 16.33 -0.81 -6.23
CA VAL A 148 16.32 -1.10 -4.78
C VAL A 148 16.29 -2.61 -4.59
N ASP A 149 15.34 -3.26 -5.26
CA ASP A 149 15.19 -4.71 -5.32
C ASP A 149 14.59 -5.08 -6.70
N PRO A 150 14.46 -6.37 -7.05
CA PRO A 150 14.00 -6.77 -8.38
C PRO A 150 12.66 -6.18 -8.83
N ARG A 151 11.78 -5.79 -7.90
CA ARG A 151 10.46 -5.23 -8.21
C ARG A 151 10.38 -3.72 -8.00
N ARG A 152 11.40 -3.09 -7.41
CA ARG A 152 11.30 -1.72 -6.92
C ARG A 152 12.46 -0.86 -7.32
N TRP A 153 12.14 0.33 -7.80
CA TRP A 153 13.09 1.39 -8.07
C TRP A 153 12.84 2.58 -7.14
N ARG A 154 13.92 3.24 -6.74
CA ARG A 154 13.86 4.58 -6.16
C ARG A 154 13.96 5.59 -7.27
N LEU A 155 13.09 6.59 -7.24
CA LEU A 155 13.08 7.68 -8.19
C LEU A 155 13.62 8.96 -7.53
N ASP A 156 14.37 9.72 -8.31
CA ASP A 156 14.64 11.13 -8.05
C ASP A 156 13.86 11.93 -9.11
N LEU A 157 12.80 12.61 -8.66
CA LEU A 157 11.87 13.34 -9.51
C LEU A 157 12.07 14.86 -9.38
N PRO A 158 11.79 15.64 -10.44
CA PRO A 158 11.77 17.09 -10.33
C PRO A 158 10.66 17.55 -9.38
N GLN A 159 10.84 18.73 -8.80
CA GLN A 159 9.91 19.28 -7.83
C GLN A 159 8.49 19.42 -8.42
N GLY A 160 7.48 18.90 -7.73
CA GLY A 160 6.07 18.98 -8.15
C GLY A 160 5.62 17.94 -9.17
N ALA A 161 6.48 16.97 -9.54
CA ALA A 161 6.18 15.97 -10.56
C ALA A 161 5.10 14.94 -10.16
N ALA A 162 5.01 14.57 -8.89
CA ALA A 162 4.11 13.52 -8.43
C ALA A 162 2.95 14.11 -7.61
N ARG A 163 1.79 14.26 -8.27
CA ARG A 163 0.56 14.79 -7.67
C ARG A 163 -0.44 13.70 -7.28
N HIS A 164 -0.33 12.53 -7.89
CA HIS A 164 -1.23 11.41 -7.70
C HIS A 164 -0.43 10.16 -7.36
N THR A 165 -0.46 9.78 -6.09
CA THR A 165 0.25 8.59 -5.62
C THR A 165 -0.65 7.70 -4.78
N GLY A 166 -0.38 6.40 -4.88
CA GLY A 166 -0.95 5.35 -4.03
C GLY A 166 0.12 4.30 -3.77
N THR A 167 0.02 3.61 -2.64
CA THR A 167 0.88 2.44 -2.40
C THR A 167 0.54 1.33 -3.42
N PRO A 168 1.52 0.51 -3.83
CA PRO A 168 1.30 -0.57 -4.81
C PRO A 168 0.11 -1.47 -4.45
N ASP A 169 -0.01 -1.86 -3.19
CA ASP A 169 -1.12 -2.69 -2.69
C ASP A 169 -2.48 -1.99 -2.79
N ALA A 170 -2.53 -0.66 -2.68
CA ALA A 170 -3.78 0.09 -2.80
C ALA A 170 -4.23 0.28 -4.25
N VAL A 171 -3.29 0.37 -5.19
CA VAL A 171 -3.59 0.56 -6.61
C VAL A 171 -3.91 -0.77 -7.31
N THR A 172 -3.35 -1.88 -6.83
CA THR A 172 -3.59 -3.22 -7.37
C THR A 172 -5.09 -3.56 -7.46
N GLY A 173 -5.52 -4.11 -8.60
CA GLY A 173 -6.90 -4.53 -8.84
C GLY A 173 -7.92 -3.40 -9.07
N ALA A 174 -7.51 -2.13 -8.90
CA ALA A 174 -8.34 -0.98 -9.21
C ALA A 174 -8.11 -0.48 -10.66
N ALA A 175 -9.13 0.18 -11.22
CA ALA A 175 -8.98 0.88 -12.48
C ALA A 175 -7.97 2.03 -12.33
N LEU A 176 -6.97 2.07 -13.20
CA LEU A 176 -5.86 3.03 -13.10
C LEU A 176 -6.35 4.48 -13.22
N ASP A 177 -7.42 4.73 -13.98
CA ASP A 177 -8.01 6.06 -14.15
C ASP A 177 -8.51 6.68 -12.83
N ALA A 178 -8.86 5.84 -11.84
CA ALA A 178 -9.27 6.32 -10.51
C ALA A 178 -8.07 6.81 -9.67
N TRP A 179 -6.88 6.29 -9.96
CA TRP A 179 -5.63 6.65 -9.26
C TRP A 179 -4.82 7.70 -10.00
N TRP A 180 -4.85 7.66 -11.33
CA TRP A 180 -4.12 8.54 -12.22
C TRP A 180 -5.08 9.19 -13.23
N PRO A 181 -5.80 10.26 -12.82
CA PRO A 181 -6.77 10.90 -13.69
C PRO A 181 -6.06 11.42 -14.94
N ARG A 182 -6.52 11.03 -16.14
CA ARG A 182 -5.96 11.48 -17.42
C ARG A 182 -6.47 12.86 -17.85
N THR A 183 -6.61 13.80 -16.91
CA THR A 183 -7.03 15.17 -17.23
C THR A 183 -5.87 15.97 -17.84
N PRO A 184 -6.16 17.00 -18.66
CA PRO A 184 -5.12 17.90 -19.19
C PRO A 184 -4.28 18.57 -18.11
N GLU A 185 -4.84 18.84 -16.92
CA GLU A 185 -4.13 19.42 -15.78
C GLU A 185 -3.30 18.41 -14.97
N ALA A 186 -3.49 17.10 -15.21
CA ALA A 186 -2.78 16.00 -14.57
C ALA A 186 -1.70 15.36 -15.48
N ARG A 187 -1.46 15.95 -16.67
CA ARG A 187 -0.41 15.56 -17.61
C ARG A 187 0.83 16.44 -17.51
#